data_AF-A0A350W0L6-F1
#
_entry.id   AF-A0A350W0L6-F1
#
_cell.length_a   1.000
_cell.length_b   1.000
_cell.length_c   1.000
_cell.angle_alpha   90.00
_cell.angle_beta   90.00
_cell.angle_gamma   90.00
#
_symmetry.space_group_name_H-M   'P 1'
#
loop_
_entity.id
_entity.type
_entity.pdbx_description
1 polymer ?
#
loop_
_entity_poly.entity_id
_entity_poly.type
_entity_poly.pdbx_seq_one_letter_code
_entity_poly.pdbx_strand_id
1 'polypeptide(L)' 'MIDLTRFNGTGFTVNCDLIETIEETPDTVVTLTTGKKIIVKESRQ' A
#
# COMPACT_ATOMS: atom_id res chain seq x y z
N MET A 1 5.60 -10.92 -1.29
CA MET A 1 4.78 -10.44 -0.16
C MET A 1 5.49 -9.25 0.45
N ILE A 2 4.78 -8.16 0.74
CA ILE A 2 5.33 -6.91 1.28
C ILE A 2 4.58 -6.58 2.55
N ASP A 3 5.30 -6.36 3.64
CA ASP A 3 4.73 -5.89 4.90
C ASP A 3 4.62 -4.37 4.87
N LEU A 4 3.41 -3.89 5.15
CA LEU A 4 3.05 -2.47 5.12
C LEU A 4 2.26 -2.11 6.37
N THR A 5 2.23 -0.82 6.68
CA THR A 5 1.59 -0.30 7.88
C THR A 5 0.50 0.67 7.49
N ARG A 6 -0.72 0.41 7.95
CA ARG A 6 -1.82 1.37 7.77
C ARG A 6 -1.62 2.60 8.66
N PHE A 7 -2.33 3.68 8.34
CA PHE A 7 -2.36 4.89 9.17
C PHE A 7 -2.76 4.66 10.63
N ASN A 8 -3.59 3.65 10.89
CA ASN A 8 -4.00 3.26 12.25
C ASN A 8 -2.94 2.46 13.03
N GLY A 9 -1.73 2.27 12.48
CA GLY A 9 -0.64 1.52 13.11
C GLY A 9 -0.78 -0.01 13.01
N THR A 10 -1.80 -0.52 12.30
CA THR A 10 -1.93 -1.96 12.06
C THR A 10 -1.01 -2.37 10.91
N GLY A 11 -0.06 -3.25 11.21
CA GLY A 11 0.77 -3.93 10.21
C GLY A 11 -0.04 -4.98 9.45
N PHE A 12 0.18 -5.09 8.14
CA PHE A 12 -0.45 -6.09 7.30
C PHE A 12 0.47 -6.47 6.15
N THR A 13 0.32 -7.68 5.63
CA THR A 13 1.08 -8.15 4.48
C THR A 13 0.20 -8.09 3.24
N VAL A 14 0.73 -7.53 2.15
CA VAL A 14 0.09 -7.52 0.83
C VAL A 14 0.86 -8.39 -0.16
N ASN A 15 0.14 -9.04 -1.08
CA ASN A 15 0.78 -9.73 -2.18
C ASN A 15 1.27 -8.70 -3.21
N CYS A 16 2.58 -8.69 -3.48
CA CYS A 16 3.21 -7.77 -4.44
C CYS A 16 2.73 -8.00 -5.87
N ASP A 17 2.37 -9.23 -6.21
CA ASP A 17 1.87 -9.59 -7.55
C ASP A 17 0.50 -8.99 -7.86
N LEU A 18 -0.26 -8.67 -6.80
CA LEU A 18 -1.58 -8.05 -6.92
C LEU A 18 -1.53 -6.53 -6.91
N ILE A 19 -0.35 -5.91 -6.78
CA ILE A 19 -0.21 -4.46 -6.80
C ILE A 19 -0.23 -3.99 -8.25
N GLU A 20 -1.16 -3.09 -8.55
CA GLU A 20 -1.28 -2.47 -9.87
C GLU A 20 -0.44 -1.19 -9.93
N THR A 21 -0.62 -0.28 -8.97
CA THR A 21 0.15 0.97 -8.88
C THR A 21 0.44 1.36 -7.44
N ILE A 22 1.51 2.12 -7.25
CA ILE A 22 1.83 2.80 -5.99
C ILE A 22 2.04 4.27 -6.32
N GLU A 23 1.20 5.13 -5.74
CA GLU A 23 1.23 6.57 -5.94
C GLU A 23 1.50 7.26 -4.60
N GLU A 24 2.43 8.22 -4.58
CA GLU A 24 2.77 8.99 -3.38
C GLU A 24 2.29 10.44 -3.59
N THR A 25 1.13 10.80 -3.03
CA THR A 25 0.64 12.20 -3.03
C THR A 25 -0.46 12.43 -1.98
N PRO A 26 -0.24 13.28 -0.97
CA PRO A 26 0.96 13.36 -0.11
C PRO A 26 1.21 12.09 0.72
N ASP A 27 0.22 11.19 0.74
CA ASP A 27 0.29 9.87 1.37
C ASP A 27 0.51 8.79 0.30
N THR A 28 1.05 7.64 0.70
CA THR A 28 1.29 6.52 -0.22
C THR A 28 0.02 5.68 -0.37
N VAL A 29 -0.46 5.56 -1.60
CA VAL A 29 -1.64 4.77 -1.97
C VAL A 29 -1.20 3.60 -2.84
N VAL A 30 -1.46 2.39 -2.35
CA VAL A 30 -1.27 1.14 -3.06
C VAL A 30 -2.61 0.75 -3.69
N THR A 31 -2.68 0.76 -5.01
CA THR A 31 -3.82 0.25 -5.77
C THR A 31 -3.56 -1.18 -6.16
N LEU A 32 -4.50 -2.08 -5.88
CA LEU A 32 -4.45 -3.48 -6.29
C LEU A 32 -5.15 -3.68 -7.64
N THR A 33 -4.82 -4.76 -8.34
CA THR A 33 -5.44 -5.18 -9.60
C THR A 33 -6.95 -5.45 -9.50
N THR A 34 -7.46 -5.54 -8.27
CA THR A 34 -8.90 -5.66 -7.96
C THR A 34 -9.60 -4.30 -7.86
N GLY A 35 -8.89 -3.17 -8.03
CA GLY A 35 -9.39 -1.81 -7.80
C GLY A 35 -9.39 -1.37 -6.34
N LYS A 36 -8.98 -2.25 -5.40
CA LYS A 36 -8.87 -1.92 -3.98
C LYS A 36 -7.70 -0.98 -3.74
N LYS A 37 -7.97 0.16 -3.10
CA LYS A 37 -6.95 1.14 -2.69
C LYS A 37 -6.62 1.00 -1.21
N ILE A 38 -5.35 1.00 -0.88
CA ILE A 38 -4.85 0.88 0.49
C ILE A 38 -3.89 2.03 0.73
N ILE A 39 -4.18 2.85 1.74
CA ILE A 39 -3.31 3.95 2.13
C ILE A 39 -2.37 3.46 3.22
N VAL A 40 -1.08 3.66 3.01
CA VAL A 40 0.00 3.17 3.87
C VAL A 40 0.90 4.31 4.33
N LYS A 41 1.59 4.10 5.45
CA LYS A 41 2.47 5.10 6.06
C LYS A 41 3.88 5.09 5.49
N GLU A 42 4.25 4.03 4.78
CA GLU A 42 5.54 3.88 4.14
C GLU A 42 5.74 4.90 3.04
N SER A 43 6.85 5.63 3.07
CA SER A 43 7.29 6.51 1.98
C SER A 43 8.08 5.71 0.94
N ARG A 44 8.09 6.18 -0.30
CA ARG A 44 8.86 5.59 -1.39
C ARG A 44 10.35 5.91 -1.21
N GLN A 45 11.08 5.07 -0.47
CA GLN A 45 12.54 5.08 -0.39
C GLN A 45 13.16 3.88 -1.09
#